data_AF-K9H3X8-F1
#
_entry.id   AF-K9H3X8-F1
#
_cell.length_a   1.000
_cell.length_b   1.000
_cell.length_c   1.000
_cell.angle_alpha   90.00
_cell.angle_beta   90.00
_cell.angle_gamma   90.00
#
_symmetry.space_group_name_H-M   'P 1'
#
loop_
_entity.id
_entity.type
_entity.pdbx_description
1 polymer ?
#
loop_
_entity_poly.entity_id
_entity_poly.type
_entity_poly.pdbx_seq_one_letter_code
_entity_poly.pdbx_strand_id
1 'polypeptide(L)'
;MKRFTTPAIVLGATLVVAGCAAGTAENCDALNANSVFQDFACKQGGGYEERLALIRAETRAKVASTQLTAAETAELQAEAEVMARDADVLEDRLAGLNADLAAMRLRIDSVTARNDSQRAQLTALREELSEAEQNLAQVQAAASVTPEQIAALQGEIARKKAAVSDILGNMGVVE
;
A
#
# COMPACT_ATOMS: atom_id res chain seq x y z
N MET A 1 -19.69 0.22 -46.78
CA MET A 1 -19.87 0.11 -48.25
C MET A 1 -18.55 -0.28 -48.90
N LYS A 2 -18.50 -1.47 -49.54
CA LYS A 2 -17.52 -1.99 -50.55
C LYS A 2 -17.38 -3.50 -50.31
N ARG A 3 -18.29 -4.32 -50.86
CA ARG A 3 -18.40 -4.85 -52.24
C ARG A 3 -17.82 -6.27 -52.30
N PHE A 4 -18.76 -7.22 -52.24
CA PHE A 4 -18.67 -8.59 -52.76
C PHE A 4 -18.17 -8.60 -54.19
N THR A 5 -17.27 -9.54 -54.52
CA THR A 5 -17.13 -10.12 -55.87
C THR A 5 -16.39 -11.45 -55.78
N THR A 6 -17.15 -12.55 -55.89
CA THR A 6 -16.71 -13.84 -56.44
C THR A 6 -16.45 -13.68 -57.94
N PRO A 7 -15.62 -14.53 -58.58
CA PRO A 7 -16.24 -15.38 -59.61
C PRO A 7 -15.63 -16.77 -59.82
N ALA A 8 -16.47 -17.60 -60.45
CA ALA A 8 -16.17 -18.63 -61.45
C ALA A 8 -15.59 -19.98 -60.98
N ILE A 9 -16.54 -20.83 -60.56
CA ILE A 9 -16.54 -22.27 -60.80
C ILE A 9 -16.36 -22.54 -62.30
N VAL A 10 -15.32 -23.32 -62.66
CA VAL A 10 -15.27 -24.08 -63.91
C VAL A 10 -15.06 -25.54 -63.54
N LEU A 11 -16.18 -26.28 -63.56
CA LEU A 11 -16.22 -27.74 -63.53
C LEU A 11 -15.59 -28.26 -64.82
N GLY A 12 -14.37 -28.79 -64.71
CA GLY A 12 -13.75 -29.62 -65.74
C GLY A 12 -13.84 -31.09 -65.34
N ALA A 13 -14.95 -31.73 -65.71
CA ALA A 13 -15.08 -33.18 -65.66
C ALA A 13 -14.45 -33.78 -66.92
N THR A 14 -13.28 -34.40 -66.79
CA THR A 14 -12.78 -35.40 -67.75
C THR A 14 -12.74 -36.75 -67.06
N LEU A 15 -13.66 -37.59 -67.51
CA LEU A 15 -13.90 -38.95 -67.09
C LEU A 15 -13.24 -39.88 -68.11
N VAL A 16 -12.81 -41.05 -67.62
CA VAL A 16 -12.49 -42.31 -68.32
C VAL A 16 -11.02 -42.54 -68.70
N VAL A 17 -10.36 -43.35 -67.87
CA VAL A 17 -9.82 -44.65 -68.34
C VAL A 17 -10.23 -45.72 -67.34
N ALA A 18 -11.09 -46.65 -67.77
CA ALA A 18 -11.37 -47.88 -67.07
C ALA A 18 -10.19 -48.83 -67.24
N GLY A 19 -9.59 -49.25 -66.12
CA GLY A 19 -8.50 -50.22 -66.08
C GLY A 19 -8.06 -50.45 -64.64
N CYS A 20 -8.60 -51.49 -64.00
CA CYS A 20 -8.33 -51.98 -62.65
C CYS A 20 -8.46 -50.94 -61.53
N ALA A 21 -9.56 -51.04 -60.78
CA ALA A 21 -9.70 -50.51 -59.43
C ALA A 21 -8.65 -51.16 -58.51
N ALA A 22 -7.40 -50.70 -58.58
CA ALA A 22 -6.46 -50.87 -57.50
C ALA A 22 -6.97 -49.97 -56.36
N GLY A 23 -7.31 -50.60 -55.23
CA GLY A 23 -7.86 -49.91 -54.07
C GLY A 23 -6.99 -48.72 -53.70
N THR A 24 -7.53 -47.52 -53.89
CA THR A 24 -6.93 -46.32 -53.30
C THR A 24 -6.92 -46.50 -51.78
N ALA A 25 -5.90 -45.98 -51.10
CA ALA A 25 -5.75 -46.15 -49.65
C ALA A 25 -7.04 -45.84 -48.86
N GLU A 26 -7.85 -44.88 -49.33
CA GLU A 26 -9.15 -44.51 -48.75
C GLU A 26 -10.21 -45.63 -48.81
N ASN A 27 -10.17 -46.48 -49.84
CA ASN A 27 -11.09 -47.62 -50.02
C ASN A 27 -10.60 -48.89 -49.31
N CYS A 28 -9.36 -48.90 -48.83
CA CYS A 28 -8.75 -50.00 -48.10
C CYS A 28 -8.92 -49.82 -46.58
N ASP A 29 -10.16 -49.87 -46.14
CA ASP A 29 -10.52 -49.91 -44.72
C ASP A 29 -10.95 -51.31 -44.29
N ALA A 30 -10.22 -51.92 -43.36
CA ALA A 30 -10.55 -53.24 -42.84
C ALA A 30 -11.95 -53.29 -42.17
N LEU A 31 -12.45 -52.13 -41.71
CA LEU A 31 -13.79 -51.99 -41.13
C LEU A 31 -14.89 -51.71 -42.17
N ASN A 32 -14.53 -51.37 -43.40
CA ASN A 32 -15.47 -50.97 -44.46
C ASN A 32 -15.26 -51.73 -45.79
N ALA A 33 -14.47 -52.81 -45.78
CA ALA A 33 -14.24 -53.68 -46.93
C ALA A 33 -15.51 -54.47 -47.25
N ASN A 34 -16.38 -53.90 -48.09
CA ASN A 34 -17.70 -54.46 -48.40
C ASN A 34 -17.68 -55.59 -49.44
N SER A 35 -16.50 -56.02 -49.90
CA SER A 35 -16.37 -57.16 -50.80
C SER A 35 -15.03 -57.88 -50.67
N VAL A 36 -15.06 -59.21 -50.85
CA VAL A 36 -13.87 -60.09 -50.84
C VAL A 36 -12.85 -59.68 -51.92
N PHE A 37 -13.32 -59.09 -53.02
CA PHE A 37 -12.45 -58.62 -54.10
C PHE A 37 -11.71 -57.32 -53.74
N GLN A 38 -12.33 -56.41 -52.98
CA GLN A 38 -11.66 -55.22 -52.45
C GLN A 38 -10.62 -55.60 -51.39
N ASP A 39 -10.94 -56.54 -50.50
CA ASP A 39 -9.99 -57.02 -49.51
C ASP A 39 -8.75 -57.65 -50.16
N PHE A 40 -8.94 -58.51 -51.17
CA PHE A 40 -7.84 -59.10 -51.92
C PHE A 40 -7.00 -58.05 -52.66
N ALA A 41 -7.64 -57.06 -53.30
CA ALA A 41 -6.95 -55.97 -54.00
C ALA A 41 -6.15 -55.09 -53.03
N CYS A 42 -6.69 -54.77 -51.85
CA CYS A 42 -6.01 -53.99 -50.82
C CYS A 42 -4.86 -54.76 -50.15
N LYS A 43 -5.00 -56.08 -50.01
CA LYS A 43 -3.98 -56.96 -49.46
C LYS A 43 -2.83 -57.21 -50.43
N GLN A 44 -3.12 -57.41 -51.72
CA GLN A 44 -2.08 -57.63 -52.74
C GLN A 44 -1.40 -56.32 -53.17
N GLY A 45 -2.15 -55.20 -53.15
CA GLY A 45 -1.68 -53.88 -53.59
C GLY A 45 -1.09 -52.99 -52.49
N GLY A 46 -0.97 -53.46 -51.24
CA GLY A 46 -0.38 -52.68 -50.14
C GLY A 46 -1.24 -51.54 -49.58
N GLY A 47 -2.49 -51.38 -50.04
CA GLY A 47 -3.35 -50.25 -49.66
C GLY A 47 -3.67 -50.16 -48.16
N TYR A 48 -3.69 -51.29 -47.44
CA TYR A 48 -3.80 -51.29 -45.97
C TYR A 48 -2.57 -50.68 -45.28
N GLU A 49 -1.36 -50.91 -45.82
CA GLU A 49 -0.12 -50.35 -45.26
C GLU A 49 -0.05 -48.85 -45.47
N GLU A 50 -0.45 -48.37 -46.65
CA GLU A 50 -0.55 -46.93 -46.95
C GLU A 50 -1.57 -46.23 -46.03
N ARG A 51 -2.75 -46.82 -45.83
CA ARG A 51 -3.74 -46.28 -44.89
C ARG A 51 -3.25 -46.28 -43.45
N LEU A 52 -2.56 -47.33 -43.01
CA LEU A 52 -1.92 -47.36 -41.69
C LEU A 52 -0.82 -46.30 -41.57
N ALA A 53 -0.04 -46.07 -42.63
CA ALA A 53 0.97 -45.01 -42.65
C ALA A 53 0.32 -43.61 -42.54
N LEU A 54 -0.77 -43.37 -43.26
CA LEU A 54 -1.55 -42.14 -43.20
C LEU A 54 -2.15 -41.92 -41.80
N ILE A 55 -2.84 -42.91 -41.23
CA ILE A 55 -3.42 -42.84 -39.89
C ILE A 55 -2.33 -42.57 -38.85
N ARG A 56 -1.17 -43.22 -38.95
CA ARG A 56 -0.03 -42.96 -38.06
C ARG A 56 0.55 -41.55 -38.24
N ALA A 57 0.55 -41.00 -39.44
CA ALA A 57 1.01 -39.63 -39.69
C ALA A 57 0.02 -38.61 -39.10
N GLU A 58 -1.28 -38.79 -39.33
CA GLU A 58 -2.32 -37.94 -38.76
C GLU A 58 -2.37 -38.03 -37.23
N THR A 59 -2.25 -39.24 -36.67
CA THR A 59 -2.20 -39.44 -35.22
C THR A 59 -0.98 -38.76 -34.62
N ARG A 60 0.20 -38.87 -35.25
CA ARG A 60 1.41 -38.15 -34.80
C ARG A 60 1.24 -36.64 -34.87
N ALA A 61 0.61 -36.12 -35.93
CA ALA A 61 0.33 -34.69 -36.06
C ALA A 61 -0.65 -34.21 -34.98
N LYS A 62 -1.71 -34.96 -34.69
CA LYS A 62 -2.66 -34.65 -33.61
C LYS A 62 -1.98 -34.70 -32.24
N VAL A 63 -1.21 -35.75 -31.95
CA VAL A 63 -0.45 -35.87 -30.70
C VAL A 63 0.52 -34.69 -30.54
N ALA A 64 1.26 -34.32 -31.59
CA ALA A 64 2.15 -33.16 -31.56
C ALA A 64 1.37 -31.86 -31.28
N SER A 65 0.22 -31.64 -31.92
CA SER A 65 -0.62 -30.46 -31.66
C SER A 65 -1.15 -30.44 -30.22
N THR A 66 -1.57 -31.58 -29.67
CA THR A 66 -2.04 -31.65 -28.28
C THR A 66 -0.92 -31.40 -27.27
N GLN A 67 0.31 -31.83 -27.58
CA GLN A 67 1.48 -31.58 -26.74
C GLN A 67 1.84 -30.09 -26.72
N LEU A 68 1.75 -29.42 -27.88
CA LEU A 68 1.97 -27.98 -27.96
C LEU A 68 0.91 -27.22 -27.13
N THR A 69 -0.37 -27.54 -27.30
CA THR A 69 -1.42 -26.88 -26.51
C THR A 69 -1.27 -27.18 -25.02
N ALA A 70 -0.87 -28.40 -24.64
CA ALA A 70 -0.64 -28.74 -23.24
C ALA A 70 0.53 -27.92 -22.65
N ALA A 71 1.61 -27.74 -23.42
CA ALA A 71 2.74 -26.91 -23.02
C ALA A 71 2.34 -25.44 -22.85
N GLU A 72 1.61 -24.86 -23.82
CA GLU A 72 1.10 -23.49 -23.73
C GLU A 72 0.17 -23.31 -22.53
N THR A 73 -0.72 -24.27 -22.25
CA THR A 73 -1.59 -24.19 -21.08
C THR A 73 -0.83 -24.28 -19.77
N ALA A 74 0.24 -25.08 -19.70
CA ALA A 74 1.08 -25.17 -18.51
C ALA A 74 1.85 -23.87 -18.26
N GLU A 75 2.34 -23.22 -19.33
CA GLU A 75 2.99 -21.91 -19.25
C GLU A 75 2.04 -20.83 -18.76
N LEU A 76 0.84 -20.73 -19.35
CA LEU A 76 -0.19 -19.77 -18.91
C LEU A 76 -0.63 -20.01 -17.46
N GLN A 77 -0.72 -21.27 -17.03
CA GLN A 77 -1.01 -21.59 -15.63
C GLN A 77 0.11 -21.13 -14.70
N ALA A 78 1.37 -21.35 -15.08
CA ALA A 78 2.51 -20.89 -14.31
C ALA A 78 2.54 -19.35 -14.21
N GLU A 79 2.28 -18.64 -15.30
CA GLU A 79 2.16 -17.17 -15.30
C GLU A 79 1.01 -16.69 -14.40
N ALA A 80 -0.14 -17.37 -14.45
CA ALA A 80 -1.27 -17.05 -13.57
C ALA A 80 -0.94 -17.25 -12.09
N GLU A 81 -0.20 -18.30 -11.74
CA GLU A 81 0.27 -18.52 -10.37
C GLU A 81 1.26 -17.45 -9.91
N VAL A 82 2.16 -17.01 -10.79
CA VAL A 82 3.09 -15.91 -10.49
C VAL A 82 2.32 -14.61 -10.26
N MET A 83 1.38 -14.27 -11.14
CA MET A 83 0.55 -13.07 -10.98
C MET A 83 -0.30 -13.11 -9.70
N ALA A 84 -0.82 -14.28 -9.32
CA ALA A 84 -1.55 -14.44 -8.06
C ALA A 84 -0.65 -14.18 -6.85
N ARG A 85 0.57 -14.73 -6.84
CA ARG A 85 1.55 -14.46 -5.77
C ARG A 85 1.94 -12.99 -5.70
N ASP A 86 2.15 -12.34 -6.85
CA ASP A 86 2.47 -10.92 -6.90
C ASP A 86 1.32 -10.06 -6.35
N ALA A 87 0.07 -10.44 -6.64
CA ALA A 87 -1.11 -9.80 -6.09
C ALA A 87 -1.17 -9.92 -4.56
N ASP A 88 -0.92 -11.12 -4.02
CA ASP A 88 -0.88 -11.36 -2.56
C ASP A 88 0.21 -10.50 -1.89
N VAL A 89 1.41 -10.44 -2.48
CA VAL A 89 2.53 -9.61 -1.99
C VAL A 89 2.17 -8.12 -2.00
N LEU A 90 1.47 -7.66 -3.03
CA LEU A 90 1.00 -6.27 -3.13
C LEU A 90 -0.06 -5.96 -2.07
N GLU A 91 -0.98 -6.88 -1.82
CA GLU A 91 -2.01 -6.73 -0.79
C GLU A 91 -1.38 -6.64 0.62
N ASP A 92 -0.43 -7.52 0.93
CA ASP A 92 0.31 -7.49 2.19
C ASP A 92 1.08 -6.17 2.37
N ARG A 93 1.71 -5.67 1.30
CA ARG A 93 2.40 -4.37 1.32
C ARG A 93 1.43 -3.22 1.58
N LEU A 94 0.26 -3.23 0.95
CA LEU A 94 -0.77 -2.21 1.18
C LEU A 94 -1.29 -2.27 2.62
N ALA A 95 -1.52 -3.46 3.17
CA ALA A 95 -1.91 -3.63 4.56
C ALA A 95 -0.85 -3.06 5.52
N GLY A 96 0.44 -3.36 5.26
CA GLY A 96 1.56 -2.83 6.03
C GLY A 96 1.64 -1.30 5.97
N LEU A 97 1.56 -0.71 4.78
CA LEU A 97 1.58 0.75 4.59
C LEU A 97 0.40 1.43 5.29
N ASN A 98 -0.78 0.83 5.26
CA ASN A 98 -1.95 1.36 5.97
C ASN A 98 -1.77 1.33 7.49
N ALA A 99 -1.17 0.26 8.02
CA ALA A 99 -0.85 0.15 9.45
C ALA A 99 0.19 1.21 9.88
N ASP A 100 1.24 1.39 9.09
CA ASP A 100 2.27 2.42 9.33
C ASP A 100 1.68 3.83 9.30
N LEU A 101 0.80 4.10 8.34
CA LEU A 101 0.12 5.38 8.22
C LEU A 101 -0.81 5.65 9.41
N ALA A 102 -1.52 4.64 9.92
CA ALA A 102 -2.31 4.75 11.15
C ALA A 102 -1.41 5.03 12.37
N ALA A 103 -0.27 4.34 12.50
CA ALA A 103 0.68 4.58 13.57
C ALA A 103 1.29 5.99 13.51
N MET A 104 1.60 6.50 12.31
CA MET A 104 2.10 7.86 12.11
C MET A 104 1.06 8.90 12.52
N ARG A 105 -0.22 8.71 12.18
CA ARG A 105 -1.32 9.59 12.63
C ARG A 105 -1.40 9.66 14.16
N LEU A 106 -1.38 8.52 14.84
CA LEU A 106 -1.37 8.47 16.31
C LEU A 106 -0.15 9.19 16.92
N ARG A 107 1.02 9.08 16.30
CA ARG A 107 2.22 9.80 16.74
C ARG A 107 2.05 11.31 16.57
N ILE A 108 1.51 11.77 15.46
CA ILE A 108 1.22 13.19 15.21
C ILE A 108 0.23 13.70 16.27
N ASP A 109 -0.87 12.98 16.51
CA ASP A 109 -1.86 13.37 17.52
C ASP A 109 -1.24 13.48 18.92
N SER A 110 -0.38 12.54 19.29
CA SER A 110 0.35 12.56 20.57
C SER A 110 1.30 13.76 20.66
N VAL A 111 2.04 14.08 19.59
CA VAL A 111 2.93 15.24 19.57
C VAL A 111 2.15 16.54 19.66
N THR A 112 1.03 16.66 18.94
CA THR A 112 0.13 17.82 19.00
C THR A 112 -0.38 18.03 20.42
N ALA A 113 -0.91 16.99 21.06
CA ALA A 113 -1.40 17.08 22.44
C ALA A 113 -0.30 17.49 23.44
N ARG A 114 0.92 16.98 23.27
CA ARG A 114 2.08 17.40 24.10
C ARG A 114 2.42 18.87 23.86
N ASN A 115 2.38 19.34 22.61
CA ASN A 115 2.68 20.72 22.28
C ASN A 115 1.66 21.68 22.90
N ASP A 116 0.37 21.33 22.85
CA ASP A 116 -0.69 22.12 23.47
C ASP A 116 -0.55 22.17 25.00
N SER A 117 -0.22 21.03 25.62
CA SER A 117 0.09 20.99 27.06
C SER A 117 1.29 21.87 27.42
N GLN A 118 2.36 21.85 26.61
CA GLN A 118 3.54 22.69 26.84
C GLN A 118 3.23 24.18 26.66
N ARG A 119 2.39 24.53 25.68
CA ARG A 119 1.92 25.91 25.49
C ARG A 119 1.11 26.39 26.70
N ALA A 120 0.21 25.57 27.22
CA ALA A 120 -0.56 25.90 28.42
C ALA A 120 0.35 26.12 29.64
N GLN A 121 1.34 25.24 29.84
CA GLN A 121 2.33 25.40 30.91
C GLN A 121 3.15 26.69 30.76
N LEU A 122 3.58 27.03 29.53
CA LEU A 122 4.29 28.29 29.27
C LEU A 122 3.43 29.51 29.53
N THR A 123 2.12 29.46 29.26
CA THR A 123 1.21 30.56 29.60
C THR A 123 1.10 30.72 31.12
N ALA A 124 0.86 29.63 31.85
CA ALA A 124 0.79 29.66 33.31
C ALA A 124 2.08 30.21 33.95
N LEU A 125 3.25 29.75 33.49
CA LEU A 125 4.53 30.25 33.98
C LEU A 125 4.75 31.75 33.72
N ARG A 126 4.22 32.28 32.61
CA ARG A 126 4.30 33.73 32.33
C ARG A 126 3.39 34.53 33.26
N GLU A 127 2.21 34.00 33.58
CA GLU A 127 1.29 34.62 34.54
C GLU A 127 1.92 34.64 35.95
N GLU A 128 2.45 33.50 36.40
CA GLU A 128 3.17 33.39 37.68
C GLU A 128 4.37 34.34 37.76
N LEU A 129 5.15 34.46 36.68
CA LEU A 129 6.27 35.41 36.62
C LEU A 129 5.79 36.85 36.73
N SER A 130 4.73 37.22 36.02
CA SER A 130 4.18 38.58 36.09
C SER A 130 3.65 38.92 37.48
N GLU A 131 2.99 37.97 38.14
CA GLU A 131 2.53 38.14 39.52
C GLU A 131 3.72 38.28 40.49
N ALA A 132 4.75 37.46 40.34
CA ALA A 132 5.96 37.54 41.15
C ALA A 132 6.69 38.88 40.98
N GLU A 133 6.79 39.40 39.74
CA GLU A 133 7.37 40.71 39.44
C GLU A 133 6.58 41.85 40.10
N GLN A 134 5.23 41.80 40.04
CA GLN A 134 4.37 42.78 40.71
C GLN A 134 4.53 42.73 42.23
N ASN A 135 4.56 41.53 42.81
CA ASN A 135 4.77 41.35 44.25
C ASN A 135 6.14 41.87 44.68
N LEU A 136 7.19 41.59 43.90
CA LEU A 136 8.52 42.12 44.16
C LEU A 136 8.54 43.65 44.11
N ALA A 137 7.90 44.27 43.12
CA ALA A 137 7.80 45.72 43.01
C ALA A 137 7.05 46.34 44.21
N GLN A 138 5.96 45.72 44.66
CA GLN A 138 5.24 46.16 45.86
C GLN A 138 6.09 46.05 47.13
N VAL A 139 6.79 44.93 47.32
CA VAL A 139 7.70 44.73 48.45
C VAL A 139 8.83 45.76 48.43
N GLN A 140 9.42 46.03 47.26
CA GLN A 140 10.46 47.05 47.12
C GLN A 140 9.93 48.46 47.44
N ALA A 141 8.72 48.81 46.99
CA ALA A 141 8.08 50.08 47.32
C ALA A 141 7.71 50.20 48.81
N ALA A 142 7.33 49.10 49.45
CA ALA A 142 7.07 49.07 50.90
C ALA A 142 8.37 49.13 51.73
N ALA A 143 9.45 48.52 51.22
CA ALA A 143 10.75 48.48 51.89
C ALA A 143 11.57 49.77 51.71
N SER A 144 11.20 50.66 50.78
CA SER A 144 11.84 51.97 50.65
C SER A 144 11.44 52.89 51.81
N VAL A 145 12.09 52.70 52.96
CA VAL A 145 12.14 53.71 54.02
C VAL A 145 12.97 54.87 53.48
N THR A 146 12.36 56.05 53.35
CA THR A 146 13.09 57.20 52.81
C THR A 146 14.02 57.80 53.87
N PRO A 147 15.14 58.43 53.48
CA PRO A 147 15.99 59.17 54.41
C PRO A 147 15.21 60.22 55.21
N GLU A 148 14.16 60.79 54.62
CA GLU A 148 13.25 61.75 55.26
C GLU A 148 12.39 61.10 56.34
N GLN A 149 11.90 59.87 56.14
CA GLN A 149 11.19 59.12 57.18
C GLN A 149 12.13 58.76 58.34
N ILE A 150 13.38 58.40 58.05
CA ILE A 150 14.41 58.15 59.08
C ILE A 150 14.69 59.43 59.86
N ALA A 151 14.90 60.56 59.17
CA ALA A 151 15.15 61.85 59.81
C ALA A 151 13.94 62.31 60.66
N ALA A 152 12.72 62.10 60.18
CA ALA A 152 11.50 62.41 60.92
C ALA A 152 11.38 61.56 62.19
N LEU A 153 11.62 60.25 62.10
CA LEU A 153 11.61 59.33 63.25
C LEU A 153 12.72 59.67 64.25
N GLN A 154 13.92 59.99 63.79
CA GLN A 154 15.01 60.45 64.64
C GLN A 154 14.65 61.76 65.36
N GLY A 155 14.01 62.70 64.67
CA GLY A 155 13.51 63.95 65.25
C GLY A 155 12.41 63.72 66.28
N GLU A 156 11.49 62.77 66.06
CA GLU A 156 10.50 62.35 67.06
C GLU A 156 11.13 61.68 68.28
N ILE A 157 12.10 60.79 68.08
CA ILE A 157 12.86 60.17 69.17
C ILE A 157 13.57 61.24 70.01
N ALA A 158 14.23 62.21 69.36
CA ALA A 158 14.90 63.31 70.05
C ALA A 158 13.92 64.16 70.88
N ARG A 159 12.76 64.52 70.30
CA ARG A 159 11.70 65.26 71.00
C ARG A 159 11.12 64.49 72.18
N LYS A 160 10.82 63.19 72.00
CA LYS A 160 10.34 62.33 73.10
C LYS A 160 11.39 62.19 74.21
N LYS A 161 12.67 62.05 73.86
CA LYS A 161 13.77 61.99 74.84
C LYS A 161 13.92 63.29 75.63
N ALA A 162 13.81 64.44 74.97
CA ALA A 162 13.83 65.74 75.63
C ALA A 162 12.64 65.91 76.60
N ALA A 163 11.43 65.54 76.17
CA ALA A 163 10.24 65.59 77.02
C ALA A 163 10.36 64.66 78.24
N VAL A 164 10.88 63.45 78.07
CA VAL A 164 11.16 62.52 79.19
C VAL A 164 12.20 63.09 80.15
N SER A 165 13.26 63.71 79.64
CA SER A 165 14.30 64.35 80.47
C SER A 165 13.78 65.55 81.25
N ASP A 166 12.89 66.35 80.67
CA ASP A 166 12.28 67.50 81.33
C ASP A 166 11.31 67.07 82.44
N ILE A 167 10.50 66.04 82.19
CA ILE A 167 9.64 65.44 83.22
C ILE A 167 10.48 64.87 84.37
N LEU A 168 11.53 64.10 84.06
CA LEU A 168 12.41 63.53 85.08
C LEU A 168 13.23 64.60 85.82
N GLY A 169 13.66 65.66 85.13
CA GLY A 169 14.36 66.80 85.73
C GLY A 169 13.45 67.59 86.67
N ASN A 170 12.21 67.86 86.28
CA ASN A 170 11.23 68.54 87.12
C ASN A 170 10.74 67.67 88.29
N MET A 171 10.83 66.34 88.19
CA MET A 171 10.62 65.42 89.32
C MET A 171 11.84 65.31 90.26
N GLY A 172 13.03 65.75 89.83
CA GLY A 172 14.26 65.79 90.63
C GLY A 172 14.52 67.12 91.36
N VAL A 173 13.63 68.11 91.23
CA VAL A 173 13.73 69.44 91.88
C VAL A 173 12.67 69.56 93.00
N VAL A 174 12.45 68.46 93.72
CA VAL A 174 11.70 68.46 94.99
C VAL A 174 12.62 67.86 96.07
N GLU A 175 13.70 68.57 96.40
CA GLU A 175 14.41 68.48 97.67
C GLU A 175 14.90 69.87 98.08
#